data_AF-A0A2Z7BMF9-F1
#
_entry.id   AF-A0A2Z7BMF9-F1
#
_cell.length_a   1.000
_cell.length_b   1.000
_cell.length_c   1.000
_cell.angle_alpha   90.00
_cell.angle_beta   90.00
_cell.angle_gamma   90.00
#
_symmetry.space_group_name_H-M   'P 1'
#
loop_
_entity.id
_entity.type
_entity.pdbx_description
1 polymer ?
#
loop_
_entity_poly.entity_id
_entity_poly.type
_entity_poly.pdbx_seq_one_letter_code
_entity_poly.pdbx_strand_id
1 'polypeptide(L)' 'PSIFIQPPTCTPNPTTTRNPIFPLIDLESIDTKRKNVIEQVRLTSETWGFFQVINHGICDGILQEMLDGVRGFFCQCL' A
#
# COMPACT_ATOMS: atom_id res chain seq x y z
N PRO A 1 -3.76 17.40 23.03
CA PRO A 1 -2.97 18.59 22.61
C PRO A 1 -3.57 19.19 21.34
N SER A 2 -3.65 20.52 21.20
CA SER A 2 -4.20 21.16 19.99
C SER A 2 -3.38 20.87 18.73
N ILE A 3 -2.12 20.47 18.87
CA ILE A 3 -1.22 20.07 17.78
C ILE A 3 -1.71 18.89 16.94
N PHE A 4 -2.68 18.09 17.42
CA PHE A 4 -3.26 16.97 16.69
C PHE A 4 -4.63 17.30 16.06
N ILE A 5 -5.15 18.51 16.27
CA ILE A 5 -6.43 18.93 15.71
C ILE A 5 -6.21 19.28 14.23
N GLN A 6 -6.81 18.49 13.34
CA GLN A 6 -6.76 18.77 11.91
C GLN A 6 -7.64 19.98 11.55
N PRO A 7 -7.27 20.76 10.52
CA PRO A 7 -8.12 21.83 10.00
C PRO A 7 -9.51 21.30 9.61
N PRO A 8 -10.57 22.13 9.71
CA PRO A 8 -11.94 21.73 9.37
C PRO A 8 -12.13 21.25 7.92
N THR A 9 -11.18 21.55 7.03
CA THR A 9 -11.15 21.10 5.63
C THR A 9 -10.65 19.67 5.46
N CYS A 10 -9.97 19.12 6.47
CA CYS A 10 -9.38 17.79 6.46
C CYS A 10 -10.11 16.80 7.37
N THR A 11 -11.22 17.20 7.99
CA THR A 11 -11.99 16.33 8.88
C THR A 11 -12.71 15.26 8.05
N PRO A 12 -12.36 13.98 8.22
CA PRO A 12 -13.08 12.92 7.53
C PRO A 12 -14.50 12.82 8.09
N ASN A 13 -15.49 12.64 7.21
CA ASN A 13 -16.86 12.34 7.63
C ASN A 13 -16.86 10.98 8.37
N PRO A 14 -17.29 10.93 9.64
CA PRO A 14 -17.18 9.72 10.47
C PRO A 14 -18.05 8.55 9.98
N THR A 15 -18.95 8.80 9.04
CA THR A 15 -19.89 7.82 8.47
C THR A 15 -19.41 7.17 7.18
N THR A 16 -18.26 7.59 6.64
CA THR A 16 -17.77 7.05 5.35
C THR A 16 -16.60 6.10 5.57
N THR A 17 -16.88 4.85 5.93
CA THR A 17 -16.00 3.73 5.61
C THR A 17 -16.04 3.53 4.09
N ARG A 18 -15.37 4.43 3.35
CA ARG A 18 -14.94 4.10 2.00
C ARG A 18 -13.79 3.14 2.20
N ASN A 19 -14.02 1.87 1.91
CA ASN A 19 -12.94 0.94 1.56
C ASN A 19 -12.72 1.16 0.06
N PRO A 20 -11.87 2.11 -0.37
CA PRO A 20 -11.55 2.25 -1.78
C PRO A 20 -10.95 0.92 -2.25
N ILE A 21 -11.63 0.28 -3.21
CA ILE A 21 -11.10 -0.88 -3.90
C ILE A 21 -10.05 -0.35 -4.86
N PHE A 22 -8.78 -0.55 -4.53
CA PHE A 22 -7.68 -0.20 -5.42
C PHE A 22 -7.40 -1.34 -6.40
N PRO A 23 -6.86 -1.04 -7.59
CA PRO A 23 -6.41 -2.06 -8.52
C PRO A 23 -5.36 -2.98 -7.87
N LEU A 24 -5.46 -4.28 -8.14
CA LEU A 24 -4.53 -5.32 -7.70
C LEU A 24 -3.83 -5.91 -8.92
N ILE A 25 -2.49 -5.90 -8.92
CA ILE A 25 -1.67 -6.40 -10.03
C ILE A 25 -0.95 -7.67 -9.59
N ASP A 26 -1.12 -8.74 -10.35
CA ASP A 26 -0.42 -10.00 -10.14
C ASP A 26 0.90 -10.03 -10.91
N LEU A 27 2.01 -10.17 -10.18
CA LEU A 27 3.35 -10.20 -10.73
C LEU A 27 3.88 -11.61 -11.01
N GLU A 28 3.14 -12.68 -10.66
CA GLU A 28 3.56 -14.08 -10.91
C GLU A 28 3.82 -14.33 -12.40
N SER A 29 2.99 -13.73 -13.26
CA SER A 29 3.08 -13.92 -14.71
C SER A 29 4.14 -13.05 -15.38
N ILE A 30 5.00 -12.32 -14.64
CA ILE A 30 5.99 -11.43 -15.25
C ILE A 30 6.98 -12.17 -16.14
N ASP A 31 7.30 -13.42 -15.80
CA ASP A 31 8.25 -14.23 -16.57
C ASP A 31 7.66 -14.72 -17.90
N THR A 32 6.35 -14.97 -17.95
CA THR A 32 5.65 -15.50 -19.13
C THR A 32 4.94 -14.43 -19.96
N LYS A 33 4.51 -13.34 -19.33
CA LYS A 33 3.66 -12.28 -19.90
C LYS A 33 4.17 -10.88 -19.55
N ARG A 34 5.49 -10.70 -19.45
CA ARG A 34 6.17 -9.44 -19.10
C ARG A 34 5.55 -8.18 -19.72
N LYS A 35 5.27 -8.21 -21.03
CA LYS A 35 4.69 -7.05 -21.75
C LYS A 35 3.32 -6.64 -21.21
N ASN A 36 2.46 -7.61 -20.90
CA ASN A 36 1.13 -7.36 -20.37
C ASN A 36 1.19 -6.77 -18.96
N VAL A 37 2.05 -7.33 -18.08
CA VAL A 37 2.25 -6.81 -16.73
C VAL A 37 2.75 -5.36 -16.75
N ILE A 38 3.72 -5.05 -17.62
CA ILE A 38 4.24 -3.68 -17.79
C ILE A 38 3.12 -2.72 -18.25
N GLU A 39 2.29 -3.15 -19.20
CA GLU A 39 1.17 -2.35 -19.69
C GLU A 39 0.12 -2.11 -18.60
N GLN A 40 -0.22 -3.13 -17.80
CA GLN A 40 -1.11 -2.98 -16.65
C GLN A 40 -0.56 -1.99 -15.62
N VAL A 41 0.72 -2.08 -15.29
CA VAL A 41 1.37 -1.14 -14.36
C VAL A 41 1.31 0.28 -14.90
N ARG A 42 1.61 0.48 -16.20
CA ARG A 42 1.54 1.79 -16.85
C ARG A 42 0.13 2.39 -16.77
N LEU A 43 -0.87 1.66 -17.26
CA LEU A 43 -2.26 2.14 -17.31
C LEU A 43 -2.81 2.43 -15.91
N THR A 44 -2.49 1.57 -14.95
CA THR A 44 -2.92 1.74 -13.56
C THR A 44 -2.25 2.95 -12.91
N SER A 45 -0.96 3.18 -13.19
CA SER A 45 -0.24 4.35 -12.72
C SER A 45 -0.82 5.65 -13.29
N GLU A 46 -1.14 5.67 -14.60
CA GLU A 46 -1.72 6.83 -15.28
C GLU A 46 -3.16 7.13 -14.79
N THR A 47 -3.95 6.09 -14.54
CA THR A 47 -5.39 6.23 -14.20
C THR A 47 -5.63 6.46 -12.70
N TRP A 48 -4.96 5.68 -11.84
CA TRP A 48 -5.23 5.67 -10.40
C TRP A 48 -4.14 6.35 -9.58
N GLY A 49 -2.89 6.35 -10.06
CA GLY A 49 -1.73 6.79 -9.28
C GLY A 49 -1.41 5.92 -8.05
N PHE A 50 -2.20 4.88 -7.79
CA PHE A 50 -2.05 3.96 -6.66
C PHE A 50 -2.63 2.58 -6.98
N PHE A 51 -1.95 1.52 -6.57
CA PHE A 51 -2.35 0.13 -6.76
C PHE A 51 -1.63 -0.80 -5.79
N GLN A 52 -2.16 -2.00 -5.64
CA GLN A 52 -1.57 -3.08 -4.85
C GLN A 52 -0.94 -4.13 -5.78
N VAL A 53 0.06 -4.85 -5.27
CA VAL A 53 0.71 -5.95 -6.01
C VAL A 53 0.70 -7.23 -5.18
N ILE A 54 0.55 -8.37 -5.84
CA ILE A 54 0.70 -9.72 -5.26
C ILE A 54 1.73 -10.52 -6.07
N ASN A 55 2.22 -11.61 -5.47
CA ASN A 55 3.24 -12.47 -6.08
C ASN A 55 4.50 -11.69 -6.51
N HIS A 56 4.89 -10.68 -5.72
CA HIS A 56 6.03 -9.80 -5.99
C HIS A 56 7.41 -10.46 -5.83
N GLY A 57 7.47 -11.73 -5.42
CA GLY A 57 8.71 -12.48 -5.22
C GLY A 57 9.46 -12.20 -3.91
N ILE A 58 9.09 -11.14 -3.17
CA ILE A 58 9.57 -10.91 -1.79
C ILE A 58 8.97 -11.98 -0.87
N CYS A 59 9.82 -12.63 -0.07
CA CYS A 59 9.40 -13.63 0.91
C CYS A 59 8.61 -12.97 2.06
N ASP A 60 7.50 -13.59 2.47
CA ASP A 60 6.65 -13.10 3.56
C ASP A 60 7.42 -12.94 4.88
N GLY A 61 8.43 -13.78 5.13
CA GLY A 61 9.29 -13.67 6.31
C GLY A 61 10.02 -12.33 6.37
N ILE A 62 10.48 -11.82 5.23
CA ILE A 62 11.16 -10.51 5.14
C ILE A 62 10.19 -9.37 5.45
N LEU A 63 8.97 -9.43 4.92
CA LEU A 63 7.94 -8.43 5.20
C LEU A 63 7.57 -8.42 6.69
N GLN A 64 7.44 -9.62 7.29
CA GLN A 64 7.16 -9.76 8.71
C GLN A 64 8.29 -9.20 9.59
N GLU A 65 9.55 -9.54 9.27
CA GLU A 65 10.72 -9.00 9.97
C GLU A 65 10.81 -7.46 9.86
N MET A 66 10.50 -6.88 8.70
CA MET A 66 10.42 -5.43 8.53
C MET A 66 9.38 -4.81 9.48
N LEU A 67 8.17 -5.39 9.55
CA LEU A 67 7.12 -4.91 10.43
C LEU A 67 7.51 -5.02 11.91
N ASP A 68 8.14 -6.14 12.29
CA ASP A 68 8.59 -6.37 13.66
C ASP A 68 9.75 -5.46 14.05
N GLY A 69 10.65 -5.12 13.12
CA GLY A 69 11.69 -4.12 13.31
C GLY A 69 11.14 -2.72 13.59
N VAL A 70 10.14 -2.27 12.80
CA VAL A 70 9.47 -0.98 13.02
C VAL A 70 8.76 -0.95 14.38
N ARG A 71 8.01 -2.01 14.72
CA ARG A 71 7.36 -2.14 16.03
C ARG A 71 8.40 -2.10 17.15
N GLY A 72 9.47 -2.86 17.02
CA GLY A 72 10.57 -2.90 17.99
C GLY A 72 11.24 -1.54 18.17
N PHE A 73 11.37 -0.74 17.12
CA PHE A 73 11.93 0.62 17.21
C PHE A 73 11.01 1.56 18.02
N PHE A 74 9.73 1.62 17.69
CA PHE A 74 8.80 2.55 18.33
C PHE A 74 8.27 2.08 19.70
N CYS A 75 8.39 0.79 20.04
CA CYS A 75 8.02 0.24 21.34
C CYS A 75 9.18 0.23 22.37
N GLN A 76 10.36 0.74 22.02
CA GLN A 76 11.42 0.95 23.01
C GLN A 76 10.97 1.95 24.07
N CYS A 77 11.08 1.57 25.34
CA CYS A 77 10.88 2.51 26.44
C CYS A 77 11.96 3.59 26.38
N LEU A 78 11.53 4.85 26.31
CA LEU A 78 12.37 6.03 26.56
C LEU A 78 12.56 6.24 28.06
#